data_AF-A0A7J7FTV3-F1
#
_entry.id   AF-A0A7J7FTV3-F1
#
_cell.length_a   1.000
_cell.length_b   1.000
_cell.length_c   1.000
_cell.angle_alpha   90.00
_cell.angle_beta   90.00
_cell.angle_gamma   90.00
#
_symmetry.space_group_name_H-M   'P 1'
#
loop_
_entity.id
_entity.type
_entity.pdbx_description
1 polymer ?
#
loop_
_entity_poly.entity_id
_entity_poly.type
_entity_poly.pdbx_seq_one_letter_code
_entity_poly.pdbx_strand_id
1 'polypeptide(L)'
;MWVLIVLIHFTGHSGGCLEGERRGLLEFKDFLKSNGADADRILPTWVEKPADHHLNECCDWERVTCDPTTGHVTELSLHNIRDISGDEYFYRSSGFFGSEVDFKEYHQNRIWFINVSVFLPFEELRNLNLSYNLFSGWIDNQGT
;
A
#
# COMPACT_ATOMS: atom_id res chain seq x y z
N MET A 1 -26.86 -14.89 -46.90
CA MET A 1 -26.50 -13.74 -46.06
C MET A 1 -25.70 -14.28 -44.88
N TRP A 2 -24.42 -13.93 -44.74
CA TRP A 2 -23.62 -14.36 -43.60
C TRP A 2 -23.88 -13.39 -42.46
N VAL A 3 -24.49 -13.86 -41.37
CA VAL A 3 -24.65 -13.06 -40.15
C VAL A 3 -23.30 -13.10 -39.43
N LEU A 4 -22.65 -11.95 -39.33
CA LEU A 4 -21.50 -11.77 -38.44
C LEU A 4 -22.03 -11.84 -37.02
N ILE A 5 -21.80 -12.96 -36.34
CA ILE A 5 -22.00 -13.05 -34.90
C ILE A 5 -20.85 -12.26 -34.28
N VAL A 6 -21.13 -11.01 -33.90
CA VAL A 6 -20.23 -10.24 -33.03
C VAL A 6 -20.35 -10.84 -31.65
N LEU A 7 -19.34 -11.61 -31.23
CA LEU A 7 -19.18 -11.98 -29.82
C LEU A 7 -18.88 -10.69 -29.06
N ILE A 8 -19.91 -10.07 -28.50
CA ILE A 8 -19.75 -9.02 -27.50
C ILE A 8 -19.13 -9.74 -26.30
N HIS A 9 -17.82 -9.63 -26.15
CA HIS A 9 -17.17 -9.93 -24.89
C HIS A 9 -17.70 -8.90 -23.88
N PHE A 10 -18.76 -9.27 -23.17
CA PHE A 10 -18.96 -8.74 -21.83
C PHE A 10 -17.79 -9.30 -21.02
N THR A 11 -16.64 -8.62 -21.05
CA THR A 11 -15.69 -8.75 -19.94
C THR A 11 -16.38 -8.12 -18.75
N GLY A 12 -17.23 -8.91 -18.09
CA GLY A 12 -17.72 -8.56 -16.77
C GLY A 12 -16.50 -8.29 -15.93
N HIS A 13 -16.28 -7.03 -15.58
CA HIS A 13 -15.32 -6.64 -14.56
C HIS A 13 -15.77 -7.36 -13.30
N SER A 14 -15.13 -8.49 -13.03
CA SER A 14 -15.21 -9.17 -11.74
C SER A 14 -14.31 -8.34 -10.83
N GLY A 15 -14.83 -7.17 -10.42
CA GLY A 15 -14.06 -6.01 -9.99
C GLY A 15 -13.44 -6.15 -8.61
N GLY A 16 -12.40 -6.97 -8.51
CA GLY A 16 -11.67 -7.13 -7.28
C GLY A 16 -10.44 -8.03 -7.36
N CYS A 17 -9.61 -7.96 -6.33
CA CYS A 17 -8.42 -8.80 -6.16
C CYS A 17 -8.69 -10.02 -5.28
N LEU A 18 -7.72 -10.93 -5.20
CA LEU A 18 -7.83 -12.11 -4.33
C LEU A 18 -7.88 -11.71 -2.85
N GLU A 19 -8.55 -12.50 -2.02
CA GLU A 19 -8.65 -12.25 -0.58
C GLU A 19 -7.26 -12.19 0.10
N GLY A 20 -6.31 -13.00 -0.38
CA GLY A 20 -4.92 -12.96 0.08
C GLY A 20 -4.25 -11.63 -0.19
N GLU A 21 -4.38 -11.11 -1.41
CA GLU A 21 -3.84 -9.81 -1.83
C GLU A 21 -4.50 -8.67 -1.07
N ARG A 22 -5.84 -8.68 -0.98
CA ARG A 22 -6.62 -7.70 -0.21
C ARG A 22 -6.14 -7.61 1.24
N ARG A 23 -5.97 -8.75 1.90
CA ARG A 23 -5.47 -8.84 3.27
C ARG A 23 -4.03 -8.36 3.38
N GLY A 24 -3.16 -8.71 2.43
CA GLY A 24 -1.77 -8.21 2.40
C GLY A 24 -1.70 -6.68 2.30
N LEU A 25 -2.59 -6.08 1.50
CA LEU A 25 -2.71 -4.62 1.42
C LEU A 25 -3.16 -4.01 2.76
N LEU A 26 -4.18 -4.57 3.39
CA LEU A 26 -4.64 -4.08 4.70
C LEU A 26 -3.59 -4.26 5.80
N GLU A 27 -2.88 -5.38 5.81
CA GLU A 27 -1.74 -5.63 6.71
C GLU A 27 -0.61 -4.60 6.50
N PHE A 28 -0.33 -4.25 5.24
CA PHE A 28 0.61 -3.18 4.94
C PHE A 28 0.14 -1.81 5.47
N LYS A 29 -1.15 -1.51 5.35
CA LYS A 29 -1.72 -0.27 5.92
C LYS A 29 -1.59 -0.25 7.45
N ASP A 30 -1.81 -1.36 8.12
CA ASP A 30 -1.62 -1.49 9.57
C ASP A 30 -0.14 -1.37 9.97
N PHE A 31 0.77 -1.90 9.14
CA PHE A 31 2.20 -1.66 9.30
C PHE A 31 2.54 -0.16 9.30
N LEU A 32 1.94 0.64 8.41
CA LEU A 32 2.14 2.09 8.42
C LEU A 32 1.64 2.73 9.72
N LYS A 33 0.44 2.33 10.19
CA LYS A 33 -0.14 2.82 11.46
C LYS A 33 0.75 2.50 12.66
N SER A 34 1.25 1.27 12.76
CA SER A 34 2.13 0.84 13.86
C SER A 34 3.48 1.56 13.86
N ASN A 35 3.94 2.05 12.70
CA ASN A 35 5.11 2.91 12.57
C ASN A 35 4.82 4.42 12.75
N GLY A 36 3.59 4.74 13.16
CA GLY A 36 3.11 6.08 13.48
C GLY A 36 2.72 6.93 12.27
N ALA A 37 2.60 6.34 11.08
CA ALA A 37 2.11 7.05 9.91
C ALA A 37 0.60 7.32 10.03
N ASP A 38 0.15 8.44 9.48
CA ASP A 38 -1.27 8.69 9.25
C ASP A 38 -1.75 7.93 7.99
N ALA A 39 -1.79 6.60 8.12
CA ALA A 39 -2.03 5.70 7.00
C ALA A 39 -3.43 5.88 6.39
N ASP A 40 -4.41 6.34 7.17
CA ASP A 40 -5.77 6.62 6.67
C ASP A 40 -5.80 7.85 5.75
N ARG A 41 -4.91 8.83 5.98
CA ARG A 41 -4.73 9.95 5.06
C ARG A 41 -3.86 9.61 3.85
N ILE A 42 -2.86 8.75 4.03
CA ILE A 42 -1.93 8.35 2.94
C ILE A 42 -2.62 7.37 1.97
N LEU A 43 -3.44 6.45 2.50
CA LEU A 43 -4.13 5.39 1.78
C LEU A 43 -5.65 5.41 2.07
N PRO A 44 -6.36 6.46 1.64
CA PRO A 44 -7.77 6.65 1.99
C PRO A 44 -8.72 5.62 1.37
N THR A 45 -8.43 5.06 0.20
CA THR A 45 -9.34 4.06 -0.42
C THR A 45 -9.13 2.65 0.10
N TRP A 46 -8.04 2.38 0.81
CA TRP A 46 -7.72 1.06 1.34
C TRP A 46 -8.62 0.75 2.55
N VAL A 47 -9.84 0.27 2.27
CA VAL A 47 -10.92 0.13 3.26
C VAL A 47 -11.20 -1.32 3.63
N GLU A 48 -11.42 -1.53 4.92
CA GLU A 48 -11.90 -2.80 5.45
C GLU A 48 -13.44 -2.85 5.29
N LYS A 49 -13.91 -3.25 4.10
CA LYS A 49 -15.35 -3.48 3.88
C LYS A 49 -15.80 -4.82 4.48
N PRO A 50 -17.03 -4.91 5.03
CA PRO A 50 -17.60 -6.16 5.53
C PRO A 50 -17.88 -7.16 4.39
N ALA A 51 -17.77 -8.45 4.73
CA ALA A 51 -17.84 -9.59 3.82
C ALA A 51 -19.22 -9.82 3.15
N ASP A 52 -20.22 -8.99 3.45
CA ASP A 52 -21.56 -9.06 2.88
C ASP A 52 -21.64 -8.37 1.50
N HIS A 53 -20.74 -7.44 1.22
CA HIS A 53 -20.57 -6.83 -0.10
C HIS A 53 -19.56 -7.64 -0.92
N HIS A 54 -20.02 -8.34 -1.95
CA HIS A 54 -19.23 -9.22 -2.85
C HIS A 54 -18.25 -8.46 -3.77
N LEU A 55 -17.77 -7.29 -3.34
CA LEU A 55 -16.91 -6.42 -4.13
C LEU A 55 -15.61 -6.23 -3.37
N ASN A 56 -14.69 -7.19 -3.55
CA ASN A 56 -13.29 -7.10 -3.09
C ASN A 56 -12.51 -6.08 -3.96
N GLU A 57 -12.98 -4.83 -4.00
CA GLU A 57 -12.60 -3.73 -4.92
C GLU A 57 -11.15 -3.22 -4.74
N CYS A 58 -10.19 -4.03 -4.28
CA CYS A 58 -8.85 -3.52 -4.04
C CYS A 58 -8.13 -3.08 -5.33
N CYS A 59 -8.57 -3.57 -6.48
CA CYS A 59 -8.11 -3.08 -7.79
C CYS A 59 -8.55 -1.64 -8.11
N ASP A 60 -9.57 -1.12 -7.42
CA ASP A 60 -9.97 0.28 -7.50
C ASP A 60 -9.24 1.15 -6.48
N TRP A 61 -8.39 0.57 -5.63
CA TRP A 61 -7.66 1.33 -4.63
C TRP A 61 -6.54 2.14 -5.26
N GLU A 62 -6.27 3.32 -4.68
CA GLU A 62 -5.13 4.09 -5.12
C GLU A 62 -3.84 3.26 -5.06
N ARG A 63 -2.99 3.46 -6.06
CA ARG A 63 -1.65 2.87 -6.14
C ARG A 63 -1.64 1.34 -6.28
N VAL A 64 -2.79 0.71 -6.55
CA VAL A 64 -2.91 -0.69 -6.90
C VAL A 64 -3.23 -0.79 -8.39
N THR A 65 -2.45 -1.58 -9.13
CA THR A 65 -2.75 -1.93 -10.52
C THR A 65 -3.01 -3.43 -10.58
N CYS A 66 -4.15 -3.81 -11.14
CA CYS A 66 -4.49 -5.21 -11.37
C CYS A 66 -4.47 -5.58 -12.86
N ASP A 67 -4.27 -6.87 -13.14
CA ASP A 67 -4.54 -7.43 -14.46
C ASP A 67 -6.07 -7.49 -14.68
N PRO A 68 -6.60 -6.89 -15.76
CA PRO A 68 -8.05 -6.83 -16.00
C PRO A 68 -8.66 -8.19 -16.38
N THR A 69 -7.83 -9.18 -16.70
CA THR A 69 -8.23 -10.54 -17.08
C THR A 69 -8.25 -11.46 -15.88
N THR A 70 -7.23 -11.40 -15.03
CA THR A 70 -7.06 -12.32 -13.91
C THR A 70 -7.54 -11.74 -12.57
N GLY A 71 -7.61 -10.42 -12.45
CA GLY A 71 -7.93 -9.71 -11.21
C GLY A 71 -6.78 -9.65 -10.22
N HIS A 72 -5.62 -10.25 -10.54
CA HIS A 72 -4.44 -10.22 -9.68
C HIS A 72 -3.80 -8.84 -9.64
N VAL A 73 -3.22 -8.51 -8.50
CA VAL A 73 -2.42 -7.30 -8.34
C VAL A 73 -1.07 -7.48 -9.03
N THR A 74 -0.82 -6.70 -10.08
CA THR A 74 0.43 -6.74 -10.85
C THR A 74 1.39 -5.62 -10.48
N GLU A 75 0.90 -4.51 -9.95
CA GLU A 75 1.76 -3.40 -9.52
C GLU A 75 1.29 -2.72 -8.23
N LEU A 76 2.24 -2.32 -7.40
CA LEU A 76 2.03 -1.54 -6.19
C LEU A 76 2.95 -0.32 -6.17
N SER A 77 2.34 0.87 -6.11
CA SER A 77 3.05 2.16 -6.12
C SER A 77 3.08 2.83 -4.75
N LEU A 78 3.90 2.29 -3.87
CA LEU A 78 4.02 2.70 -2.47
C LEU A 78 5.14 3.71 -2.25
N HIS A 79 5.38 4.61 -3.21
CA HIS A 79 6.40 5.65 -3.09
C HIS A 79 5.95 6.78 -2.15
N ASN A 80 6.90 7.39 -1.44
CA ASN A 80 6.67 8.54 -0.54
C ASN A 80 5.49 8.37 0.45
N ILE A 81 5.33 7.19 1.02
CA ILE A 81 4.27 6.84 1.98
C ILE A 81 4.61 7.27 3.42
N ARG A 82 5.84 7.68 3.71
CA ARG A 82 6.20 8.15 5.05
C ARG A 82 5.62 9.52 5.41
N ASP A 83 5.20 10.29 4.40
CA ASP A 83 4.79 11.69 4.52
C ASP A 83 5.63 12.47 5.56
N ILE A 84 6.93 12.52 5.28
CA ILE A 84 7.90 13.23 6.12
C ILE A 84 7.58 14.74 6.14
N SER A 85 6.88 15.23 5.11
CA SER A 85 6.46 16.63 4.98
C SER A 85 5.52 17.10 6.10
N GLY A 86 4.61 16.23 6.57
CA GLY A 86 3.73 16.55 7.70
C GLY A 86 4.51 16.77 9.02
N ASP A 87 5.50 15.91 9.27
CA ASP A 87 6.38 16.00 10.44
C ASP A 87 7.25 17.26 10.39
N GLU A 88 7.80 17.59 9.22
CA GLU A 88 8.63 18.79 9.00
C GLU A 88 7.83 20.09 9.21
N TYR A 89 6.60 20.16 8.68
CA TYR A 89 5.75 21.34 8.83
C TYR A 89 5.29 21.55 10.28
N PHE A 90 4.91 20.47 10.99
CA PHE A 90 4.55 20.53 12.40
C PHE A 90 5.74 21.02 13.25
N TYR A 91 6.94 20.50 12.99
CA TYR A 91 8.15 20.92 13.70
C TYR A 91 8.51 22.39 13.43
N ARG A 92 8.43 22.82 12.17
CA ARG A 92 8.70 24.21 11.80
C ARG A 92 7.66 25.19 12.37
N SER A 93 6.45 24.71 12.65
CA SER A 93 5.34 25.49 13.20
C SER A 93 5.22 25.43 14.72
N SER A 94 5.79 24.43 15.39
CA SER A 94 5.73 24.27 16.86
C SER A 94 6.62 25.27 17.61
N GLY A 95 7.47 26.03 16.91
CA GLY A 95 8.32 27.06 17.51
C GLY A 95 9.41 26.51 18.44
N PHE A 96 9.59 25.19 18.47
CA PHE A 96 10.71 24.54 19.12
C PHE A 96 11.95 24.87 18.27
N PHE A 97 12.69 25.91 18.64
CA PHE A 97 14.07 26.10 18.17
C PHE A 97 14.92 24.99 18.78
N GLY A 98 14.71 23.75 18.36
CA GLY A 98 15.38 22.58 18.87
C GLY A 98 16.83 22.61 18.44
N SER A 99 17.71 22.48 19.41
CA SER A 99 19.12 22.24 19.16
C SER A 99 19.30 21.02 18.23
N GLU A 100 20.45 20.91 17.55
CA GLU A 100 20.83 19.78 16.69
C GLU A 100 20.63 18.39 17.36
N VAL A 101 20.60 18.37 18.70
CA VAL A 101 20.40 17.18 19.53
C VAL A 101 18.95 16.68 19.52
N ASP A 102 17.95 17.57 19.50
CA ASP A 102 16.52 17.18 19.46
C ASP A 102 16.12 16.59 18.10
N PHE A 103 16.73 17.07 17.02
CA PHE A 103 16.51 16.53 15.68
C PHE A 103 17.00 15.09 15.55
N LYS A 104 18.10 14.73 16.22
CA LYS A 104 18.64 13.37 16.17
C LYS A 104 17.74 12.37 16.89
N GLU A 105 17.25 12.68 18.08
CA GLU A 105 16.38 11.77 18.84
C GLU A 105 15.02 11.58 18.14
N TYR A 106 14.46 12.65 17.58
CA TYR A 106 13.19 12.59 16.85
C TYR A 106 13.29 11.78 15.54
N HIS A 107 14.35 11.98 14.74
CA HIS A 107 14.56 11.19 13.52
C HIS A 107 15.03 9.75 13.80
N GLN A 108 15.75 9.52 14.89
CA GLN A 108 16.16 8.17 15.30
C GLN A 108 14.99 7.30 15.76
N ASN A 109 13.86 7.90 16.18
CA ASN A 109 12.70 7.15 16.66
C ASN A 109 11.72 6.70 15.55
N ARG A 110 12.02 6.94 14.27
CA ARG A 110 11.16 6.48 13.15
C ARG A 110 11.94 5.67 12.12
N ILE A 111 12.84 4.81 12.58
CA ILE A 111 13.49 3.80 11.73
C ILE A 111 12.42 2.81 11.31
N TRP A 112 12.03 2.80 10.03
CA TRP A 112 11.06 1.82 9.51
C TRP A 112 11.82 0.73 8.78
N PHE A 113 11.55 -0.52 9.17
CA PHE A 113 11.96 -1.70 8.44
C PHE A 113 10.75 -2.33 7.78
N ILE A 114 10.86 -2.67 6.50
CA ILE A 114 9.75 -3.28 5.77
C ILE A 114 9.70 -4.76 6.10
N ASN A 115 8.54 -5.26 6.49
CA ASN A 115 8.32 -6.70 6.54
C ASN A 115 8.09 -7.23 5.12
N VAL A 116 8.99 -8.06 4.61
CA VAL A 116 8.87 -8.64 3.25
C VAL A 116 7.67 -9.60 3.18
N SER A 117 7.29 -10.23 4.30
CA SER A 117 6.23 -11.24 4.31
C SER A 117 4.87 -10.70 3.89
N VAL A 118 4.66 -9.40 4.04
CA VAL A 118 3.42 -8.71 3.63
C VAL A 118 3.17 -8.85 2.12
N PHE A 119 4.23 -9.03 1.32
CA PHE A 119 4.14 -9.15 -0.14
C PHE A 119 4.02 -10.60 -0.64
N LEU A 120 4.05 -11.60 0.25
CA LEU A 120 3.92 -13.01 -0.13
C LEU A 120 2.61 -13.37 -0.84
N PRO A 121 1.44 -12.78 -0.49
CA PRO A 121 0.18 -13.13 -1.14
C PRO A 121 0.04 -12.64 -2.59
N PHE A 122 0.96 -11.80 -3.08
CA PHE A 122 0.86 -11.16 -4.39
C PHE A 122 1.61 -11.97 -5.46
N GLU A 123 1.00 -13.08 -5.88
CA GLU A 123 1.63 -14.09 -6.75
C GLU A 123 2.01 -13.57 -8.14
N GLU A 124 1.29 -12.57 -8.67
CA GLU A 124 1.55 -11.98 -9.99
C GLU A 124 2.18 -10.58 -9.92
N LEU A 125 2.68 -10.15 -8.74
CA LEU A 125 3.29 -8.84 -8.58
C LEU A 125 4.57 -8.72 -9.40
N ARG A 126 4.59 -7.76 -10.34
CA ARG A 126 5.71 -7.51 -11.25
C ARG A 126 6.46 -6.24 -10.88
N ASN A 127 5.73 -5.23 -10.42
CA ASN A 127 6.28 -3.90 -10.13
C ASN A 127 5.95 -3.47 -8.71
N LEU A 128 6.98 -3.37 -7.86
CA LEU A 128 6.87 -2.85 -6.50
C LEU A 128 7.71 -1.59 -6.37
N ASN A 129 7.05 -0.43 -6.27
CA ASN A 129 7.73 0.85 -6.12
C ASN A 129 7.71 1.31 -4.66
N LEU A 130 8.86 1.22 -4.00
CA LEU A 130 9.09 1.65 -2.61
C LEU A 130 9.97 2.90 -2.51
N SER A 131 10.16 3.62 -3.62
CA SER A 131 11.06 4.78 -3.69
C SER A 131 10.63 5.92 -2.77
N TYR A 132 11.58 6.79 -2.42
CA TYR A 132 11.33 8.00 -1.60
C TYR A 132 10.76 7.72 -0.20
N ASN A 133 11.02 6.53 0.35
CA ASN A 133 10.57 6.16 1.70
C ASN A 133 11.68 6.04 2.73
N LEU A 134 12.96 6.23 2.40
CA LEU A 134 14.06 6.18 3.38
C LEU A 134 14.00 4.98 4.34
N PHE A 135 13.55 3.82 3.87
CA PHE A 135 13.48 2.61 4.68
C PHE A 135 14.88 2.20 5.12
N SER A 136 15.03 1.80 6.38
CA SER A 136 16.34 1.47 6.95
C SER A 136 16.77 0.04 6.66
N GLY A 137 15.86 -0.78 6.13
CA GLY A 137 16.13 -2.15 5.72
C GLY A 137 14.86 -2.98 5.64
N TRP A 138 15.06 -4.30 5.60
CA TRP A 138 14.00 -5.30 5.53
C TRP A 138 14.05 -6.19 6.78
N ILE A 139 12.89 -6.59 7.26
CA ILE A 139 12.75 -7.66 8.25
C ILE A 139 12.50 -8.93 7.46
N ASP A 140 13.48 -9.83 7.51
CA ASP A 140 13.28 -11.20 7.05
C ASP A 140 12.66 -12.00 8.20
N ASN A 141 11.53 -12.63 7.97
CA ASN A 141 11.09 -13.72 8.84
C ASN A 141 12.11 -14.85 8.65
N GLN A 142 13.09 -14.95 9.54
CA GLN A 142 13.93 -16.14 9.58
C GLN A 142 13.01 -17.33 9.83
N GLY A 143 12.80 -18.13 8.79
CA GLY A 143 12.10 -19.39 8.91
C GLY A 143 12.86 -20.29 9.90
N THR A 144 12.22 -20.61 11.01
CA THR A 144 12.47 -21.85 11.75
C THR A 144 11.61 -22.95 11.17
#